data_AF-A0A9D8MQ21-F1
#
_entry.id   AF-A0A9D8MQ21-F1
#
_cell.length_a   1.000
_cell.length_b   1.000
_cell.length_c   1.000
_cell.angle_alpha   90.00
_cell.angle_beta   90.00
_cell.angle_gamma   90.00
#
_symmetry.space_group_name_H-M   'P 1'
#
loop_
_entity.id
_entity.type
_entity.pdbx_description
1 polymer ?
#
loop_
_entity_poly.entity_id
_entity_poly.type
_entity_poly.pdbx_seq_one_letter_code
_entity_poly.pdbx_strand_id
1 'polypeptide(L)'
;ACQKRPISSDQIENEVEAIILDLYIRGGNEISATELGEIVMERLKKLDPIAYIRFASVYRRFQEVSDFVSAAKNFDQQPVEKTDPKSPSPAAPDSK
;
A
#
# COMPACT_ATOMS: atom_id res chain seq x y z
N ALA A 1 0.11 3.43 8.99
CA ALA A 1 1.12 2.47 8.49
C ALA A 1 2.32 3.15 7.79
N CYS A 2 2.08 4.17 6.95
CA CYS A 2 3.10 4.76 6.05
C CYS A 2 3.99 5.86 6.66
N GLN A 3 3.73 6.30 7.89
CA GLN A 3 4.49 7.40 8.52
C GLN A 3 5.98 7.06 8.67
N LYS A 4 6.89 7.99 8.31
CA LYS A 4 8.36 7.81 8.30
C LYS A 4 8.86 6.72 7.36
N ARG A 5 8.10 6.41 6.31
CA ARG A 5 8.53 5.53 5.21
C ARG A 5 8.89 6.35 3.98
N PRO A 6 9.70 5.81 3.05
CA PRO A 6 9.97 6.44 1.76
C PRO A 6 8.74 6.31 0.83
N ILE A 7 7.59 6.77 1.29
CA ILE A 7 6.31 6.76 0.58
C ILE A 7 5.82 8.20 0.56
N SER A 8 5.69 8.77 -0.63
CA SER A 8 5.14 10.11 -0.82
C SER A 8 3.62 10.13 -0.57
N SER A 9 3.08 11.30 -0.25
CA SER A 9 1.62 11.49 -0.14
C SER A 9 0.93 11.14 -1.45
N ASP A 10 1.49 11.57 -2.58
CA ASP A 10 0.96 11.28 -3.93
C ASP A 10 0.88 9.77 -4.20
N GLN A 11 1.87 8.98 -3.78
CA GLN A 11 1.80 7.52 -3.89
C GLN A 11 0.64 6.93 -3.07
N ILE A 12 0.38 7.47 -1.88
CA ILE A 12 -0.75 7.01 -1.05
C ILE A 12 -2.07 7.38 -1.71
N GLU A 13 -2.21 8.62 -2.18
CA GLU A 13 -3.42 9.10 -2.87
C GLU A 13 -3.70 8.29 -4.14
N ASN A 14 -2.68 8.07 -4.98
CA ASN A 14 -2.80 7.25 -6.19
C ASN A 14 -3.24 5.81 -5.88
N GLU A 15 -2.69 5.18 -4.84
CA GLU A 15 -3.12 3.83 -4.45
C GLU A 15 -4.56 3.82 -3.94
N VAL A 16 -4.98 4.83 -3.17
CA VAL A 16 -6.35 4.97 -2.69
C VAL A 16 -7.32 5.15 -3.86
N GLU A 17 -7.00 6.03 -4.81
CA GLU A 17 -7.80 6.24 -6.02
C GLU A 17 -7.89 4.97 -6.86
N ALA A 18 -6.78 4.25 -7.04
CA ALA A 18 -6.77 2.97 -7.76
C ALA A 18 -7.66 1.92 -7.09
N ILE A 19 -7.65 1.85 -5.75
CA ILE A 19 -8.55 0.96 -5.00
C ILE A 19 -10.02 1.36 -5.24
N ILE A 20 -10.35 2.65 -5.13
CA ILE A 20 -11.71 3.13 -5.34
C ILE A 20 -12.19 2.81 -6.75
N LEU A 21 -11.35 3.03 -7.76
CA LEU A 21 -11.66 2.74 -9.16
C LEU A 21 -11.88 1.25 -9.40
N ASP A 22 -11.01 0.39 -8.87
CA ASP A 22 -11.15 -1.07 -8.96
C ASP A 22 -12.48 -1.55 -8.37
N LEU A 23 -12.88 -0.97 -7.22
CA LEU A 23 -14.14 -1.30 -6.56
C LEU A 23 -15.35 -0.80 -7.35
N TYR A 24 -15.25 0.41 -7.92
CA TYR A 24 -16.30 0.97 -8.75
C TYR A 24 -16.56 0.11 -10.00
N ILE A 25 -15.48 -0.33 -10.68
CA ILE A 25 -15.57 -1.18 -11.88
C ILE A 25 -16.17 -2.55 -11.56
N ARG A 26 -15.94 -3.10 -10.36
CA ARG A 26 -16.52 -4.38 -9.93
C ARG A 26 -18.06 -4.33 -9.79
N GLY A 27 -18.67 -3.15 -9.73
CA GLY A 27 -20.12 -2.99 -9.77
C GLY A 27 -20.87 -3.47 -8.52
N GLY A 28 -20.16 -3.72 -7.43
CA GLY A 28 -20.76 -4.09 -6.13
C GLY A 28 -21.21 -2.85 -5.36
N ASN A 29 -22.44 -2.87 -4.83
CA ASN A 29 -22.97 -1.76 -4.03
C ASN A 29 -22.36 -1.69 -2.62
N GLU A 30 -21.85 -2.81 -2.10
CA GLU A 30 -21.29 -2.90 -0.76
C GLU A 30 -20.00 -3.72 -0.78
N ILE A 31 -19.01 -3.26 -0.02
CA ILE A 31 -17.75 -3.96 0.23
C ILE A 31 -17.61 -4.24 1.72
N SER A 32 -17.23 -5.47 2.06
CA SER A 32 -16.93 -5.82 3.45
C SER A 32 -15.61 -5.18 3.90
N ALA A 33 -15.52 -4.79 5.17
CA ALA A 33 -14.28 -4.26 5.74
C ALA A 33 -13.10 -5.26 5.63
N THR A 34 -13.40 -6.56 5.66
CA THR A 34 -12.43 -7.62 5.47
C THR A 34 -11.87 -7.60 4.04
N GLU A 35 -12.72 -7.52 3.03
CA GLU A 35 -12.28 -7.46 1.63
C GLU A 35 -11.43 -6.20 1.37
N LEU A 36 -11.86 -5.04 1.86
CA LEU A 36 -11.09 -3.81 1.74
C LEU A 36 -9.73 -3.92 2.44
N GLY A 37 -9.69 -4.53 3.61
CA GLY A 37 -8.46 -4.76 4.36
C GLY A 37 -7.47 -5.67 3.64
N GLU A 38 -7.94 -6.72 2.97
CA GLU A 38 -7.09 -7.58 2.13
C GLU A 38 -6.54 -6.81 0.92
N ILE A 39 -7.37 -6.00 0.24
CA ILE A 39 -6.93 -5.16 -0.88
C ILE A 39 -5.84 -4.19 -0.43
N VAL A 40 -6.05 -3.51 0.70
CA VAL A 40 -5.07 -2.58 1.26
C VAL A 40 -3.78 -3.30 1.65
N MET A 41 -3.85 -4.51 2.22
CA MET A 41 -2.66 -5.32 2.52
C MET A 41 -1.86 -5.65 1.27
N GLU A 42 -2.52 -6.05 0.19
CA GLU A 42 -1.85 -6.36 -1.08
C GLU A 42 -1.21 -5.13 -1.73
N ARG A 43 -1.87 -3.97 -1.70
CA ARG A 43 -1.28 -2.71 -2.17
C ARG A 43 -0.07 -2.31 -1.32
N LEU A 44 -0.19 -2.36 0.01
CA LEU A 44 0.90 -2.03 0.93
C LEU A 44 2.08 -2.99 0.78
N LYS A 45 1.83 -4.28 0.54
CA LYS A 45 2.89 -5.27 0.32
C LYS A 45 3.75 -4.91 -0.90
N LYS A 46 3.14 -4.36 -1.96
CA LYS A 46 3.89 -3.90 -3.14
C LYS A 46 4.58 -2.57 -2.91
N LEU A 47 3.96 -1.68 -2.14
CA LEU A 47 4.44 -0.31 -1.92
C LEU A 47 5.60 -0.25 -0.93
N ASP A 48 5.45 -0.89 0.24
CA ASP A 48 6.49 -0.88 1.27
C ASP A 48 6.32 -2.03 2.30
N PRO A 49 7.34 -2.90 2.48
CA PRO A 49 7.27 -4.03 3.40
C PRO A 49 6.98 -3.64 4.85
N ILE A 50 7.56 -2.55 5.32
CA ILE A 50 7.43 -2.15 6.72
C ILE A 50 6.05 -1.55 6.96
N ALA A 51 5.50 -0.80 6.02
CA ALA A 51 4.14 -0.31 6.06
C ALA A 51 3.15 -1.49 6.05
N TYR A 52 3.37 -2.50 5.20
CA TYR A 52 2.59 -3.74 5.21
C TYR A 52 2.63 -4.43 6.57
N ILE A 53 3.80 -4.68 7.14
CA ILE A 53 3.93 -5.35 8.45
C ILE A 53 3.24 -4.55 9.56
N ARG A 54 3.37 -3.21 9.57
CA ARG A 54 2.71 -2.33 10.54
C ARG A 54 1.19 -2.32 10.40
N PHE A 55 0.69 -2.50 9.19
CA PHE A 55 -0.76 -2.61 8.96
C PHE A 55 -1.26 -3.99 9.38
N ALA A 56 -0.57 -5.04 8.94
CA ALA A 56 -0.90 -6.44 9.22
C ALA A 56 -0.92 -6.73 10.73
N SER A 57 -0.04 -6.11 11.52
CA SER A 57 -0.02 -6.32 12.97
C SER A 57 -1.31 -5.91 13.67
N VAL A 58 -1.94 -4.82 13.21
CA VAL A 58 -3.23 -4.34 13.74
C VAL A 58 -4.38 -5.11 13.10
N TYR A 59 -4.36 -5.25 11.77
CA TYR A 59 -5.45 -5.85 11.00
C TYR A 59 -5.65 -7.33 11.34
N ARG A 60 -4.57 -8.11 11.46
CA ARG A 60 -4.60 -9.53 11.83
C ARG A 60 -4.43 -9.78 13.33
N ARG A 61 -4.31 -8.71 14.13
CA ARG A 61 -4.09 -8.76 15.59
C ARG A 61 -2.99 -9.75 15.98
N PHE A 62 -1.78 -9.56 15.45
CA PHE A 62 -0.65 -10.43 15.78
C PHE A 62 -0.54 -10.60 17.31
N GLN A 63 -0.60 -11.84 17.77
CA GLN A 63 -0.52 -12.15 19.19
C GLN A 63 0.91 -12.54 19.58
N GLU A 64 1.68 -13.09 18.64
CA GLU A 64 3.00 -13.65 18.92
C GLU A 64 4.07 -13.19 17.93
N VAL A 65 5.34 -13.33 18.33
CA VAL A 65 6.50 -13.02 17.47
C VAL A 65 6.53 -13.92 16.22
N SER A 66 5.97 -15.13 16.31
CA SER A 66 5.80 -16.07 15.19
C SER A 66 4.94 -15.48 14.06
N ASP A 67 3.93 -14.68 14.38
CA ASP A 67 3.08 -13.99 13.39
C ASP A 67 3.90 -12.97 12.61
N PHE A 68 4.77 -12.23 13.31
CA PHE A 68 5.68 -11.27 12.70
C PHE A 68 6.71 -11.95 11.80
N VAL A 69 7.35 -13.02 12.28
CA VAL A 69 8.34 -13.79 11.50
C VAL A 69 7.70 -14.39 10.25
N SER A 70 6.47 -14.90 10.37
CA SER A 70 5.72 -15.44 9.22
C SER A 70 5.38 -14.36 8.21
N ALA A 71 4.93 -13.18 8.68
CA ALA A 71 4.67 -12.04 7.81
C ALA A 71 5.94 -11.54 7.09
N ALA A 72 7.09 -11.53 7.76
CA ALA A 72 8.38 -11.13 7.19
C ALA A 72 8.93 -12.17 6.19
N LYS A 73 8.84 -13.46 6.50
CA LYS A 73 9.25 -14.55 5.59
C LYS A 73 8.45 -14.56 4.28
N ASN A 74 7.15 -14.29 4.37
CA ASN A 74 6.28 -14.19 3.20
C ASN A 74 6.59 -12.98 2.29
N PHE A 75 7.46 -12.06 2.73
CA PHE A 75 7.91 -10.91 1.96
C PHE A 75 9.26 -11.14 1.28
N ASP A 76 10.19 -11.86 1.92
CA ASP A 76 11.58 -12.06 1.48
C ASP A 76 11.71 -12.86 0.15
N GLN A 77 10.61 -13.43 -0.36
CA GLN A 77 10.57 -14.22 -1.59
C GLN A 77 10.11 -13.44 -2.84
N GLN A 78 9.95 -12.11 -2.77
CA GLN A 78 9.57 -11.28 -3.93
C GLN A 78 10.79 -10.49 -4.45
N PRO A 79 11.18 -10.62 -5.74
CA PRO A 79 12.26 -9.81 -6.31
C PRO A 79 11.83 -8.34 -6.29
N VAL A 80 12.58 -7.50 -5.57
CA VAL A 80 12.31 -6.07 -5.48
C VAL A 80 12.70 -5.42 -6.81
N GLU A 81 11.73 -5.18 -7.70
CA GLU A 81 11.92 -4.35 -8.88
C GLU A 81 12.08 -2.89 -8.41
N LYS A 82 13.31 -2.39 -8.50
CA LYS A 82 13.68 -1.03 -8.09
C LYS A 82 12.96 -0.03 -8.99
N THR A 83 11.96 0.66 -8.48
CA THR A 83 11.40 1.84 -9.16
C THR A 83 12.22 3.06 -8.76
N ASP A 84 12.95 3.60 -9.74
CA ASP A 84 13.82 4.77 -9.61
C ASP A 84 13.03 6.04 -9.26
N PRO A 85 13.45 6.84 -8.25
CA PRO A 85 12.78 8.06 -7.87
C PRO A 85 13.35 9.26 -8.66
N LYS A 86 13.12 9.32 -9.97
CA LYS A 86 13.42 10.56 -10.72
C LYS A 86 12.68 10.66 -12.05
N SER A 87 11.60 11.44 -12.10
CA SER A 87 11.31 12.39 -13.19
C SER A 87 10.13 13.31 -12.82
N PRO A 88 10.09 14.54 -13.37
CA PRO A 88 9.86 15.74 -12.58
C PRO A 88 8.42 16.28 -12.66
N SER A 89 8.08 17.03 -11.60
CA SER A 89 6.93 17.94 -11.52
C SER A 89 6.84 18.84 -12.76
N PRO A 90 5.67 18.94 -13.43
CA PRO A 90 5.46 19.93 -14.49
C PRO A 90 5.36 21.32 -13.85
N ALA A 91 6.32 22.17 -14.21
CA ALA A 91 6.34 23.58 -13.85
C ALA A 91 5.01 24.27 -14.18
N ALA A 92 4.50 25.05 -13.23
CA ALA A 92 3.40 25.97 -13.45
C ALA A 92 3.74 26.93 -14.61
N PRO A 93 2.80 27.25 -15.52
CA PRO A 93 3.00 28.34 -16.45
C PRO A 93 2.72 29.66 -15.71
N ASP A 94 3.79 30.34 -15.29
CA ASP A 94 3.75 31.78 -15.02
C ASP A 94 3.47 32.55 -16.32
N SER A 95 2.32 33.23 -16.32
CA SER A 95 2.11 34.59 -16.85
C SER A 95 2.73 34.99 -18.19
N LYS A 96 1.87 35.20 -19.21
CA LYS A 96 1.87 36.46 -19.98
C LYS A 96 0.49 36.77 -20.55
#